data_AF-A0A1R4KSB1-F1
#
_entry.id   AF-A0A1R4KSB1-F1
#
_cell.length_a   1.000
_cell.length_b   1.000
_cell.length_c   1.000
_cell.angle_alpha   90.00
_cell.angle_beta   90.00
_cell.angle_gamma   90.00
#
_symmetry.space_group_name_H-M   'P 1'
#
loop_
_entity.id
_entity.type
_entity.pdbx_description
1 polymer ?
#
loop_
_entity_poly.entity_id
_entity_poly.type
_entity_poly.pdbx_seq_one_letter_code
_entity_poly.pdbx_strand_id
1 'polypeptide(L)'
;MFFSIRQNQIATHKTEGLENPNKTGNAMELVLFRTEGRSFFHTSHTKQAFGEYWDVVQGKEIPKRLWTTEMKANCTTKVKEAPSPPFFFKVTIVGWLFLLLAFGIIGSLVYEGIQAPKQAEKYQQELTEKARISEGDVYFGNYRVYKEKGNVIGSEGGFGWFKVVKIEDSTYHISKSVETSDVAKPKEEVNSTDFEQETNAVKAKELGAHHKSFVSEDGLVEFSFSEKKNK
;
A
#
# COMPACT_ATOMS: atom_id res chain seq x y z
N MET A 1 -25.43 6.68 -17.57
CA MET A 1 -25.10 5.64 -18.56
C MET A 1 -23.57 5.49 -18.57
N PHE A 2 -23.03 4.32 -18.21
CA PHE A 2 -21.58 4.13 -18.01
C PHE A 2 -20.78 4.12 -19.33
N PHE A 3 -21.42 3.67 -20.41
CA PHE A 3 -20.87 3.63 -21.75
C PHE A 3 -22.02 3.76 -22.76
N SER A 4 -21.82 4.56 -23.80
CA SER A 4 -22.77 4.70 -24.90
C SER A 4 -22.03 4.71 -26.23
N ILE A 5 -22.58 3.99 -27.20
CA ILE A 5 -22.15 4.03 -28.59
C ILE A 5 -23.26 4.69 -29.39
N ARG A 6 -22.93 5.69 -30.21
CA ARG A 6 -23.85 6.35 -31.14
C ARG A 6 -23.24 6.42 -32.52
N GLN A 7 -24.06 6.30 -33.55
CA GLN A 7 -23.65 6.56 -34.92
C GLN A 7 -24.15 7.95 -35.29
N ASN A 8 -23.23 8.85 -35.63
CA ASN A 8 -23.57 10.19 -36.04
C ASN A 8 -23.43 10.29 -37.57
N GLN A 9 -24.45 10.83 -38.22
CA GLN A 9 -24.40 11.17 -39.64
C GLN A 9 -23.44 12.35 -39.84
N ILE A 10 -22.48 12.18 -40.76
CA ILE A 10 -21.45 13.18 -41.07
C ILE A 10 -21.77 13.90 -42.37
N ALA A 11 -22.17 13.15 -43.40
CA ALA A 11 -22.41 13.70 -44.73
C ALA A 11 -23.43 12.83 -45.49
N THR A 12 -24.12 13.46 -46.44
CA THR A 12 -25.01 12.79 -47.38
C THR A 12 -24.59 13.16 -48.80
N HIS A 13 -24.44 12.16 -49.65
CA HIS A 13 -24.07 12.32 -51.05
C HIS A 13 -25.15 11.75 -51.95
N LYS A 14 -25.64 12.57 -52.89
CA LYS A 14 -26.49 12.07 -53.98
C LYS A 14 -25.68 11.14 -54.87
N THR A 15 -26.27 10.02 -55.26
CA THR A 15 -25.60 9.01 -56.07
C THR A 15 -25.97 9.21 -57.54
N GLU A 16 -25.38 10.24 -58.15
CA GLU A 16 -25.59 10.52 -59.57
C GLU A 16 -25.03 9.36 -60.42
N GLY A 17 -25.88 8.76 -61.26
CA GLY A 17 -25.50 7.66 -62.14
C GLY A 17 -25.52 6.26 -61.53
N LEU A 18 -25.86 6.10 -60.24
CA LEU A 18 -26.04 4.79 -59.61
C LEU A 18 -27.52 4.52 -59.35
N GLU A 19 -28.02 3.37 -59.80
CA GLU A 19 -29.39 2.93 -59.58
C GLU A 19 -29.53 2.05 -58.34
N ASN A 20 -30.71 2.12 -57.71
CA ASN A 20 -31.05 1.27 -56.58
C ASN A 20 -31.27 -0.19 -57.04
N PRO A 21 -30.44 -1.14 -56.59
CA PRO A 21 -30.51 -2.54 -57.02
C PRO A 21 -31.72 -3.30 -56.46
N ASN A 22 -32.38 -2.77 -55.44
CA ASN A 22 -33.58 -3.36 -54.84
C ASN A 22 -34.85 -2.91 -55.56
N LYS A 23 -34.88 -1.66 -56.03
CA LYS A 23 -36.01 -1.04 -56.75
C LYS A 23 -35.52 -0.05 -57.79
N THR A 24 -35.47 -0.50 -59.04
CA THR A 24 -35.11 0.34 -60.19
C THR A 24 -36.00 1.59 -60.25
N GLY A 25 -35.40 2.76 -60.41
CA GLY A 25 -36.09 4.05 -60.48
C GLY A 25 -36.29 4.79 -59.15
N ASN A 26 -36.03 4.14 -58.00
CA ASN A 26 -36.04 4.85 -56.71
C ASN A 26 -34.76 5.67 -56.53
N ALA A 27 -34.91 6.90 -56.05
CA ALA A 27 -33.79 7.75 -55.68
C ALA A 27 -33.00 7.14 -54.50
N MET A 28 -31.68 7.13 -54.62
CA MET A 28 -30.75 6.59 -53.64
C MET A 28 -29.78 7.67 -53.18
N GLU A 29 -29.39 7.61 -51.91
CA GLU A 29 -28.34 8.45 -51.36
C GLU A 29 -27.32 7.62 -50.56
N LEU A 30 -26.07 8.09 -50.55
CA LEU A 30 -25.01 7.55 -49.72
C LEU A 30 -24.91 8.41 -48.47
N VAL A 31 -25.22 7.83 -47.31
CA VAL A 31 -25.08 8.47 -46.01
C VAL A 31 -23.80 7.97 -45.34
N LEU A 32 -22.93 8.89 -44.94
CA LEU A 32 -21.71 8.58 -44.22
C LEU A 32 -21.94 8.75 -42.72
N PHE A 33 -21.61 7.71 -41.95
CA PHE A 33 -21.71 7.67 -40.51
C PHE A 33 -20.33 7.54 -39.85
N ARG A 34 -20.24 7.97 -38.60
CA ARG A 34 -19.11 7.71 -37.71
C ARG A 34 -19.60 7.37 -36.33
N THR A 35 -18.93 6.38 -35.75
CA THR A 35 -19.27 5.91 -34.42
C THR A 35 -18.58 6.79 -33.38
N GLU A 36 -19.35 7.28 -32.42
CA GLU A 36 -18.92 7.96 -31.21
C GLU A 36 -19.08 7.00 -30.03
N GLY A 37 -17.98 6.70 -29.35
CA GLY A 37 -17.97 6.01 -28.06
C GLY A 37 -17.83 7.04 -26.94
N ARG A 38 -18.71 6.99 -25.96
CA ARG A 38 -18.64 7.89 -24.79
C ARG A 38 -18.72 7.08 -23.51
N SER A 39 -17.78 7.32 -22.62
CA SER A 39 -17.76 6.83 -21.26
C SER A 39 -17.68 8.00 -20.27
N PHE A 40 -17.71 7.70 -18.97
CA PHE A 40 -17.47 8.70 -17.94
C PHE A 40 -16.06 9.30 -17.98
N PHE A 41 -15.07 8.56 -18.50
CA PHE A 41 -13.67 8.97 -18.45
C PHE A 41 -13.17 9.54 -19.77
N HIS A 42 -13.73 9.11 -20.90
CA HIS A 42 -13.28 9.54 -22.22
C HIS A 42 -14.40 9.55 -23.25
N THR A 43 -14.20 10.35 -24.30
CA THR A 43 -14.97 10.31 -25.55
C THR A 43 -14.04 9.92 -26.69
N SER A 44 -14.49 9.04 -27.57
CA SER A 44 -13.74 8.57 -28.72
C SER A 44 -14.60 8.57 -29.97
N HIS A 45 -13.95 8.77 -31.11
CA HIS A 45 -14.56 8.68 -32.42
C HIS A 45 -13.81 7.62 -33.24
N THR A 46 -14.52 6.86 -34.09
CA THR A 46 -13.81 5.98 -35.04
C THR A 46 -13.00 6.80 -36.02
N LYS A 47 -11.76 6.35 -36.31
CA LYS A 47 -10.86 7.03 -37.26
C LYS A 47 -11.46 7.11 -38.65
N GLN A 48 -12.12 6.03 -39.07
CA GLN A 48 -12.75 5.92 -40.38
C GLN A 48 -14.25 6.14 -40.25
N ALA A 49 -14.81 6.84 -41.23
CA ALA A 49 -16.25 6.84 -41.48
C ALA A 49 -16.64 5.54 -42.19
N PHE A 50 -17.92 5.22 -42.23
CA PHE A 50 -18.47 4.16 -43.06
C PHE A 50 -19.71 4.67 -43.77
N GLY A 51 -19.96 4.16 -44.97
CA GLY A 51 -21.12 4.55 -45.77
C GLY A 51 -22.23 3.51 -45.70
N GLU A 52 -23.46 3.97 -45.84
CA GLU A 52 -24.67 3.17 -46.04
C GLU A 52 -25.49 3.81 -47.15
N TYR A 53 -26.02 2.98 -48.05
CA TYR A 53 -26.93 3.46 -49.09
C TYR A 53 -28.37 3.40 -48.59
N TRP A 54 -29.12 4.48 -48.77
CA TRP A 54 -30.50 4.60 -48.33
C TRP A 54 -31.41 4.80 -49.54
N ASP A 55 -32.52 4.07 -49.57
CA ASP A 55 -33.63 4.34 -50.48
C ASP A 55 -34.42 5.53 -49.92
N VAL A 56 -34.35 6.66 -50.62
CA VAL A 56 -34.96 7.92 -50.18
C VAL A 56 -36.49 7.82 -50.14
N VAL A 57 -37.08 7.03 -51.03
CA VAL A 57 -38.54 6.86 -51.14
C VAL A 57 -39.07 5.97 -50.02
N GLN A 58 -38.31 4.94 -49.65
CA GLN A 58 -38.73 3.98 -48.63
C GLN A 58 -38.20 4.28 -47.22
N GLY A 59 -37.21 5.17 -47.10
CA GLY A 59 -36.52 5.46 -45.84
C GLY A 59 -35.84 4.23 -45.25
N LYS A 60 -35.31 3.34 -46.10
CA LYS A 60 -34.68 2.07 -45.68
C LYS A 60 -33.27 1.94 -46.21
N GLU A 61 -32.39 1.39 -45.37
CA GLU A 61 -31.05 0.99 -45.77
C GLU A 61 -31.11 -0.10 -46.86
N ILE A 62 -30.27 0.03 -47.88
CA ILE A 62 -30.04 -0.98 -48.92
C ILE A 62 -28.97 -1.95 -48.40
N PRO A 63 -29.29 -3.24 -48.19
CA PRO A 63 -28.35 -4.20 -47.62
C PRO A 63 -27.06 -4.33 -48.44
N LYS A 64 -25.90 -4.37 -47.76
CA LYS A 64 -24.56 -4.49 -48.38
C LYS A 64 -24.40 -5.63 -49.39
N ARG A 65 -25.17 -6.71 -49.23
CA ARG A 65 -25.19 -7.85 -50.16
C ARG A 65 -25.71 -7.48 -51.56
N LEU A 66 -26.57 -6.47 -51.65
CA LEU A 66 -27.16 -6.01 -52.91
C LEU A 66 -26.30 -4.95 -53.61
N TRP A 67 -25.20 -4.52 -52.98
CA TRP A 67 -24.37 -3.45 -53.54
C TRP A 67 -23.61 -3.94 -54.77
N THR A 68 -23.73 -3.18 -55.84
CA THR A 68 -22.93 -3.37 -57.05
C THR A 68 -21.46 -3.05 -56.79
N THR A 69 -20.57 -3.50 -57.69
CA THR A 69 -19.14 -3.20 -57.60
C THR A 69 -18.89 -1.69 -57.66
N GLU A 70 -19.66 -0.96 -58.47
CA GLU A 70 -19.59 0.49 -58.58
C GLU A 70 -20.04 1.20 -57.30
N MET A 71 -21.11 0.71 -56.65
CA MET A 71 -21.56 1.21 -55.35
C MET A 71 -20.47 1.04 -54.28
N LYS A 72 -19.79 -0.11 -54.26
CA LYS A 72 -18.69 -0.39 -53.32
C LYS A 72 -17.48 0.51 -53.57
N ALA A 73 -17.12 0.72 -54.84
CA ALA A 73 -16.03 1.61 -55.24
C ALA A 73 -16.34 3.06 -54.85
N ASN A 74 -17.53 3.56 -55.20
CA ASN A 74 -17.98 4.92 -54.86
C ASN A 74 -18.02 5.14 -53.34
N CYS A 75 -18.55 4.18 -52.58
CA CYS A 75 -18.56 4.24 -51.11
C CYS A 75 -17.13 4.32 -50.55
N THR A 76 -16.20 3.51 -51.07
CA THR A 76 -14.80 3.54 -50.62
C THR A 76 -14.13 4.89 -50.90
N THR A 77 -14.38 5.48 -52.07
CA THR A 77 -13.87 6.81 -52.43
C THR A 77 -14.43 7.88 -51.50
N LYS A 78 -15.76 7.90 -51.30
CA LYS A 78 -16.43 8.90 -50.47
C LYS A 78 -16.11 8.77 -48.98
N VAL A 79 -15.89 7.55 -48.49
CA VAL A 79 -15.41 7.30 -47.12
C VAL A 79 -13.99 7.84 -46.92
N LYS A 80 -13.11 7.75 -47.93
CA LYS A 80 -11.75 8.32 -47.85
C LYS A 80 -11.75 9.85 -47.91
N GLU A 81 -12.70 10.44 -48.65
CA GLU A 81 -12.92 11.88 -48.74
C GLU A 81 -13.64 12.48 -47.52
N ALA A 82 -14.16 11.64 -46.63
CA ALA A 82 -14.92 12.08 -45.46
C ALA A 82 -14.06 12.95 -44.52
N PRO A 83 -14.63 14.00 -43.90
CA PRO A 83 -13.88 14.88 -43.01
C PRO A 83 -13.36 14.11 -41.79
N SER A 84 -12.09 14.28 -41.46
CA SER A 84 -11.45 13.69 -40.27
C SER A 84 -12.20 14.07 -38.98
N PRO A 85 -12.23 13.19 -37.96
CA PRO A 85 -12.83 13.54 -36.68
C PRO A 85 -12.02 14.66 -36.00
N PRO A 86 -12.66 15.54 -35.20
CA PRO A 86 -11.94 16.60 -34.49
C PRO A 86 -10.92 16.04 -33.48
N PHE A 87 -11.17 14.85 -32.96
CA PHE A 87 -10.25 14.07 -32.15
C PHE A 87 -10.59 12.58 -32.26
N PHE A 88 -9.59 11.71 -32.11
CA PHE A 88 -9.83 10.26 -32.02
C PHE A 88 -10.18 9.84 -30.58
N PHE A 89 -9.56 10.49 -29.60
CA PHE A 89 -9.73 10.20 -28.18
C PHE A 89 -9.54 11.48 -27.37
N LYS A 90 -10.44 11.73 -26.42
CA LYS A 90 -10.38 12.87 -25.51
C LYS A 90 -10.77 12.42 -24.12
N VAL A 91 -9.87 12.63 -23.16
CA VAL A 91 -10.15 12.43 -21.74
C VAL A 91 -11.08 13.54 -21.26
N THR A 92 -12.11 13.16 -20.51
CA THR A 92 -13.04 14.12 -19.90
C THR A 92 -12.42 14.75 -18.65
N ILE A 93 -13.03 15.82 -18.12
CA ILE A 93 -12.60 16.43 -16.85
C ILE A 93 -12.59 15.39 -15.72
N VAL A 94 -13.60 14.53 -15.66
CA VAL A 94 -13.69 13.45 -14.66
C VAL A 94 -12.55 12.44 -14.85
N GLY A 95 -12.22 12.09 -16.10
CA GLY A 95 -11.05 11.27 -16.42
C GLY A 95 -9.74 11.88 -15.94
N TRP A 96 -9.56 13.19 -16.10
CA TRP A 96 -8.38 13.89 -15.59
C TRP A 96 -8.29 13.88 -14.07
N LEU A 97 -9.41 14.15 -13.37
CA LEU A 97 -9.45 14.07 -11.90
C LEU A 97 -9.09 12.66 -11.40
N PHE A 98 -9.62 11.63 -12.06
CA PHE A 98 -9.31 10.25 -11.73
C PHE A 98 -7.82 9.92 -11.96
N LEU A 99 -7.24 10.38 -13.07
CA LEU A 99 -5.81 10.22 -13.33
C LEU A 99 -4.95 10.91 -12.27
N LEU A 100 -5.29 12.15 -11.89
CA LEU A 100 -4.58 12.87 -10.83
C LEU A 100 -4.64 12.13 -9.50
N LEU A 101 -5.82 11.60 -9.14
CA LEU A 101 -5.97 10.78 -7.93
C LEU A 101 -5.10 9.51 -7.99
N ALA A 102 -5.12 8.80 -9.12
CA ALA A 102 -4.31 7.61 -9.31
C ALA A 102 -2.81 7.90 -9.17
N PHE A 103 -2.32 8.99 -9.79
CA PHE A 103 -0.93 9.41 -9.64
C PHE A 103 -0.60 9.85 -8.21
N GLY A 104 -1.53 10.51 -7.50
CA GLY A 104 -1.35 10.87 -6.09
C GLY A 104 -1.19 9.65 -5.19
N ILE A 105 -2.03 8.62 -5.38
CA ILE A 105 -1.96 7.37 -4.62
C ILE A 105 -0.64 6.65 -4.89
N ILE A 106 -0.27 6.50 -6.17
CA ILE A 106 0.99 5.85 -6.55
C ILE A 106 2.19 6.63 -5.98
N GLY A 107 2.16 7.96 -6.07
CA GLY A 107 3.19 8.82 -5.50
C GLY A 107 3.33 8.66 -3.99
N SER A 108 2.22 8.56 -3.26
CA SER A 108 2.20 8.30 -1.82
C SER A 108 2.84 6.95 -1.47
N LEU A 109 2.46 5.89 -2.18
CA LEU A 109 3.01 4.55 -1.96
C LEU A 109 4.52 4.50 -2.21
N VAL A 110 4.99 5.16 -3.28
CA VAL A 110 6.42 5.25 -3.57
C VAL A 110 7.15 6.06 -2.49
N TYR A 111 6.57 7.18 -2.04
CA TYR A 111 7.14 8.01 -0.98
C TYR A 111 7.31 7.26 0.34
N GLU A 112 6.27 6.53 0.77
CA GLU A 112 6.33 5.66 1.96
C GLU A 112 7.36 4.55 1.79
N GLY A 113 7.40 3.89 0.62
CA GLY A 113 8.37 2.84 0.32
C GLY A 113 9.82 3.32 0.40
N ILE A 114 10.11 4.56 -0.02
CA ILE A 114 11.44 5.16 0.09
C ILE A 114 11.80 5.48 1.55
N GLN A 115 10.83 5.84 2.39
CA GLN A 115 11.09 6.16 3.80
C GLN A 115 11.14 4.94 4.73
N ALA A 116 10.46 3.86 4.38
CA ALA A 116 10.43 2.62 5.16
C ALA A 116 11.80 2.15 5.67
N PRO A 117 12.89 2.09 4.86
CA PRO A 117 14.20 1.67 5.37
C PRO A 117 14.77 2.62 6.44
N LYS A 118 14.63 3.94 6.25
CA LYS A 118 15.12 4.93 7.22
C LYS A 118 14.37 4.86 8.55
N GLN A 119 13.07 4.59 8.50
CA GLN A 119 12.25 4.42 9.70
C GLN A 119 12.61 3.11 10.42
N ALA A 120 12.84 2.03 9.68
CA ALA A 120 13.30 0.75 10.24
C ALA A 120 14.67 0.87 10.91
N GLU A 121 15.62 1.56 10.27
CA GLU A 121 16.95 1.82 10.84
C GLU A 121 16.88 2.64 12.13
N LYS A 122 16.11 3.74 12.14
CA LYS A 122 15.90 4.54 13.37
C LYS A 122 15.28 3.73 14.49
N TYR A 123 14.28 2.90 14.17
CA TYR A 123 13.65 2.02 15.14
C TYR A 123 14.64 0.99 15.70
N GLN A 124 15.48 0.39 14.85
CA GLN A 124 16.53 -0.53 15.31
C GLN A 124 17.60 0.17 16.15
N GLN A 125 17.99 1.39 15.81
CA GLN A 125 18.91 2.21 16.61
C GLN A 125 18.34 2.48 17.99
N GLU A 126 17.07 2.88 18.07
CA GLU A 126 16.38 3.12 19.35
C GLU A 126 16.29 1.84 20.20
N LEU A 127 16.00 0.68 19.58
CA LEU A 127 16.00 -0.60 20.28
C LEU A 127 17.40 -0.98 20.79
N THR A 128 18.43 -0.72 20.00
CA THR A 128 19.83 -1.02 20.36
C THR A 128 20.30 -0.11 21.50
N GLU A 129 19.95 1.17 21.46
CA GLU A 129 20.24 2.12 22.52
C GLU A 129 19.54 1.72 23.82
N LYS A 130 18.26 1.34 23.74
CA LYS A 130 17.50 0.84 24.90
C LYS A 130 18.02 -0.49 25.44
N ALA A 131 18.63 -1.33 24.61
CA ALA A 131 19.23 -2.59 25.03
C ALA A 131 20.61 -2.40 25.70
N ARG A 132 21.27 -1.26 25.45
CA ARG A 132 22.57 -0.94 26.04
C ARG A 132 22.45 -0.73 27.54
N ILE A 133 23.49 -1.15 28.25
CA ILE A 133 23.60 -1.01 29.69
C ILE A 133 24.89 -0.28 30.01
N SER A 134 24.81 0.64 30.95
CA SER A 134 25.91 1.45 31.43
C SER A 134 26.07 1.33 32.94
N GLU A 135 27.29 1.59 33.40
CA GLU A 135 27.56 1.71 34.83
C GLU A 135 26.76 2.87 35.40
N GLY A 136 26.14 2.65 36.55
CA GLY A 136 25.24 3.60 37.21
C GLY A 136 23.76 3.44 36.84
N ASP A 137 23.41 2.65 35.83
CA ASP A 137 22.02 2.40 35.47
C ASP A 137 21.26 1.71 36.60
N VAL A 138 19.99 2.10 36.78
CA VAL A 138 19.10 1.55 37.80
C VAL A 138 17.86 0.99 37.12
N TYR A 139 17.55 -0.28 37.39
CA TYR A 139 16.44 -1.01 36.79
C TYR A 139 15.51 -1.55 37.88
N PHE A 140 14.20 -1.54 37.62
CA PHE A 140 13.23 -2.25 38.46
C PHE A 140 12.94 -3.63 37.88
N GLY A 141 12.82 -4.63 38.73
CA GLY A 141 12.45 -5.97 38.28
C GLY A 141 12.40 -6.97 39.42
N ASN A 142 12.74 -8.21 39.13
CA ASN A 142 12.82 -9.27 40.11
C ASN A 142 14.17 -9.99 40.10
N TYR A 143 14.46 -10.65 41.21
CA TYR A 143 15.59 -11.55 41.35
C TYR A 143 15.12 -12.89 41.89
N ARG A 144 15.89 -13.94 41.58
CA ARG A 144 15.72 -15.29 42.12
C ARG A 144 17.07 -15.89 42.46
N VAL A 145 17.12 -16.50 43.63
CA VAL A 145 18.24 -17.30 44.13
C VAL A 145 17.75 -18.74 44.27
N TYR A 146 18.25 -19.61 43.41
CA TYR A 146 17.91 -21.01 43.34
C TYR A 146 18.83 -21.84 44.25
N LYS A 147 18.28 -22.87 44.91
CA LYS A 147 19.08 -23.87 45.64
C LYS A 147 19.75 -24.87 44.68
N GLU A 148 19.09 -25.15 43.57
CA GLU A 148 19.58 -25.97 42.47
C GLU A 148 19.22 -25.28 41.15
N LYS A 149 20.14 -25.29 40.19
CA LYS A 149 20.00 -24.57 38.91
C LYS A 149 18.67 -24.88 38.22
N GLY A 150 17.84 -23.85 38.02
CA GLY A 150 16.54 -23.95 37.34
C GLY A 150 15.40 -24.56 38.17
N ASN A 151 15.65 -24.94 39.42
CA ASN A 151 14.61 -25.47 40.31
C ASN A 151 13.98 -24.34 41.14
N VAL A 152 12.73 -24.00 40.82
CA VAL A 152 11.98 -22.92 41.47
C VAL A 152 11.48 -23.33 42.87
N ILE A 153 11.47 -24.63 43.20
CA ILE A 153 10.95 -25.12 44.48
C ILE A 153 11.95 -24.78 45.58
N GLY A 154 11.56 -23.87 46.47
CA GLY A 154 12.41 -23.39 47.57
C GLY A 154 13.45 -22.35 47.17
N SER A 155 13.31 -21.72 45.99
CA SER A 155 14.09 -20.55 45.60
C SER A 155 13.65 -19.32 46.39
N GLU A 156 14.59 -18.50 46.80
CA GLU A 156 14.34 -17.19 47.41
C GLU A 156 14.29 -16.13 46.31
N GLY A 157 13.47 -15.09 46.46
CA GLY A 157 13.37 -14.09 45.41
C GLY A 157 12.36 -13.00 45.76
N GLY A 158 12.45 -11.89 45.05
CA GLY A 158 11.62 -10.72 45.30
C GLY A 158 11.73 -9.69 44.19
N PHE A 159 11.05 -8.57 44.39
CA PHE A 159 10.98 -7.42 43.50
C PHE A 159 11.69 -6.23 44.13
N GLY A 160 12.45 -5.49 43.34
CA GLY A 160 13.25 -4.39 43.85
C GLY A 160 13.90 -3.56 42.76
N TRP A 161 14.67 -2.57 43.19
CA TRP A 161 15.53 -1.79 42.32
C TRP A 161 16.92 -2.40 42.30
N PHE A 162 17.56 -2.39 41.14
CA PHE A 162 18.86 -3.00 40.91
C PHE A 162 19.76 -2.01 40.21
N LYS A 163 20.93 -1.75 40.77
CA LYS A 163 21.92 -0.83 40.22
C LYS A 163 23.08 -1.59 39.61
N VAL A 164 23.44 -1.25 38.38
CA VAL A 164 24.67 -1.71 37.75
C VAL A 164 25.83 -0.90 38.31
N VAL A 165 26.63 -1.51 39.17
CA VAL A 165 27.74 -0.83 39.88
C VAL A 165 28.97 -0.77 39.00
N LYS A 166 29.27 -1.85 38.28
CA LYS A 166 30.48 -2.00 37.46
C LYS A 166 30.27 -3.00 36.33
N ILE A 167 30.95 -2.81 35.20
CA ILE A 167 30.97 -3.76 34.08
C ILE A 167 32.44 -4.11 33.75
N GLU A 168 32.81 -5.37 33.93
CA GLU A 168 34.15 -5.89 33.60
C GLU A 168 34.04 -7.08 32.65
N ASP A 169 34.64 -6.99 31.47
CA ASP A 169 34.74 -8.11 30.50
C ASP A 169 33.42 -8.88 30.29
N SER A 170 32.30 -8.15 30.13
CA SER A 170 30.93 -8.68 29.98
C SER A 170 30.29 -9.31 31.23
N THR A 171 30.92 -9.11 32.39
CA THR A 171 30.38 -9.40 33.72
C THR A 171 29.83 -8.13 34.32
N TYR A 172 28.59 -8.18 34.77
CA TYR A 172 27.85 -7.07 35.37
C TYR A 172 27.81 -7.28 36.88
N HIS A 173 28.27 -6.29 37.63
CA HIS A 173 28.17 -6.27 39.08
C HIS A 173 26.88 -5.53 39.46
N ILE A 174 25.87 -6.28 39.89
CA ILE A 174 24.55 -5.74 40.20
C ILE A 174 24.33 -5.73 41.71
N SER A 175 24.01 -4.57 42.25
CA SER A 175 23.56 -4.41 43.64
C SER A 175 22.03 -4.30 43.70
N LYS A 176 21.43 -4.89 44.73
CA LYS A 176 19.99 -4.83 45.02
C LYS A 176 19.68 -3.66 45.97
N SER A 177 18.46 -3.12 45.87
CA SER A 177 17.95 -2.16 46.84
C SER A 177 17.85 -2.79 48.22
N VAL A 178 18.06 -1.99 49.27
CA VAL A 178 17.94 -2.44 50.67
C VAL A 178 16.51 -2.87 50.97
N GLU A 179 15.53 -2.19 50.39
CA GLU A 179 14.13 -2.60 50.45
C GLU A 179 13.78 -3.44 49.22
N THR A 180 13.36 -4.69 49.46
CA THR A 180 12.79 -5.58 48.45
C THR A 180 11.42 -6.08 48.91
N SER A 181 10.59 -6.49 47.96
CA SER A 181 9.24 -7.00 48.21
C SER A 181 9.11 -8.43 47.71
N ASP A 182 8.65 -9.34 48.56
CA ASP A 182 8.40 -10.74 48.18
C ASP A 182 7.20 -10.89 47.22
N VAL A 183 6.35 -9.86 47.15
CA VAL A 183 5.18 -9.78 46.26
C VAL A 183 5.42 -8.70 45.20
N ALA A 184 4.90 -8.92 43.99
CA ALA A 184 4.96 -7.93 42.92
C ALA A 184 4.25 -6.64 43.34
N LYS A 185 5.00 -5.54 43.47
CA LYS A 185 4.49 -4.19 43.75
C LYS A 185 4.83 -3.24 42.59
N PRO A 186 4.04 -2.17 42.40
CA PRO A 186 4.43 -1.07 41.52
C PRO A 186 5.80 -0.50 41.91
N LYS A 187 6.57 -0.07 40.90
CA LYS A 187 7.93 0.46 41.11
C LYS A 187 7.94 1.72 41.99
N GLU A 188 6.83 2.46 42.02
CA GLU A 188 6.63 3.67 42.82
C GLU A 188 6.49 3.38 44.32
N GLU A 189 6.20 2.13 44.70
CA GLU A 189 6.00 1.71 46.10
C GLU A 189 7.26 1.09 46.73
N VAL A 190 8.37 1.01 45.99
CA VAL A 190 9.63 0.41 46.46
C VAL A 190 10.74 1.46 46.43
N ASN A 191 11.50 1.57 47.51
CA ASN A 191 12.60 2.54 47.64
C ASN A 191 13.73 2.27 46.60
N SER A 192 14.11 3.31 45.86
CA SER A 192 15.14 3.28 44.82
C SER A 192 16.44 4.02 45.17
N THR A 193 16.58 4.56 46.39
CA THR A 193 17.70 5.42 46.78
C THR A 193 18.82 4.66 47.49
N ASP A 194 18.48 3.62 48.24
CA ASP A 194 19.42 2.87 49.07
C ASP A 194 19.70 1.48 48.48
N PHE A 195 20.98 1.21 48.23
CA PHE A 195 21.45 -0.05 47.65
C PHE A 195 22.42 -0.75 48.59
N GLU A 196 22.41 -2.08 48.54
CA GLU A 196 23.33 -2.89 49.32
C GLU A 196 24.78 -2.72 48.86
N GLN A 197 25.73 -2.86 49.79
CA GLN A 197 27.15 -2.80 49.46
C GLN A 197 27.62 -4.06 48.71
N GLU A 198 26.94 -5.19 48.92
CA GLU A 198 27.24 -6.44 48.24
C GLU A 198 26.72 -6.41 46.80
N THR A 199 27.55 -6.88 45.87
CA THR A 199 27.21 -6.98 44.44
C THR A 199 27.25 -8.42 43.99
N ASN A 200 26.32 -8.79 43.12
CA ASN A 200 26.31 -10.08 42.45
C ASN A 200 26.98 -9.96 41.07
N ALA A 201 27.99 -10.79 40.82
CA ALA A 201 28.62 -10.89 39.51
C ALA A 201 27.79 -11.80 38.60
N VAL A 202 27.25 -11.22 37.53
CA VAL A 202 26.33 -11.92 36.62
C VAL A 202 26.64 -11.62 35.16
N LYS A 203 26.30 -12.55 34.26
CA LYS A 203 26.43 -12.39 32.81
C LYS A 203 25.06 -12.13 32.20
N ALA A 204 25.04 -11.30 31.16
CA ALA A 204 23.84 -11.08 30.38
C ALA A 204 23.41 -12.37 29.68
N LYS A 205 22.18 -12.81 29.96
CA LYS A 205 21.49 -13.92 29.28
C LYS A 205 20.67 -13.39 28.11
N GLU A 206 20.01 -12.24 28.31
CA GLU A 206 19.23 -11.55 27.28
C GLU A 206 19.31 -10.03 27.48
N LEU A 207 19.60 -9.28 26.42
CA LEU A 207 19.62 -7.82 26.42
C LEU A 207 18.70 -7.29 25.32
N GLY A 208 17.43 -7.17 25.66
CA GLY A 208 16.41 -6.54 24.83
C GLY A 208 16.12 -5.10 25.26
N ALA A 209 15.48 -4.36 24.37
CA ALA A 209 15.01 -3.00 24.66
C ALA A 209 14.03 -2.95 25.86
N HIS A 210 13.19 -3.99 26.01
CA HIS A 210 12.13 -4.04 27.02
C HIS A 210 12.32 -5.13 28.08
N HIS A 211 13.25 -6.05 27.85
CA HIS A 211 13.54 -7.16 28.75
C HIS A 211 15.04 -7.33 28.85
N LYS A 212 15.55 -7.38 30.07
CA LYS A 212 16.97 -7.64 30.35
C LYS A 212 17.04 -8.74 31.38
N SER A 213 17.85 -9.76 31.13
CA SER A 213 18.02 -10.89 32.03
C SER A 213 19.50 -11.18 32.24
N PHE A 214 19.87 -11.41 33.49
CA PHE A 214 21.22 -11.74 33.91
C PHE A 214 21.21 -13.00 34.74
N VAL A 215 22.27 -13.78 34.61
CA VAL A 215 22.45 -15.03 35.33
C VAL A 215 23.89 -15.11 35.84
N SER A 216 24.07 -15.52 37.09
CA SER A 216 25.39 -15.84 37.64
C SER A 216 26.03 -17.04 36.93
N GLU A 217 27.36 -17.18 37.00
CA GLU A 217 28.05 -18.27 36.29
C GLU A 217 27.61 -19.67 36.75
N ASP A 218 27.30 -19.82 38.04
CA ASP A 218 26.78 -21.05 38.63
C ASP A 218 25.30 -21.32 38.26
N GLY A 219 24.59 -20.32 37.70
CA GLY A 219 23.18 -20.39 37.37
C GLY A 219 22.25 -20.36 38.58
N LEU A 220 22.75 -19.99 39.76
CA LEU A 220 21.96 -19.95 40.99
C LEU A 220 21.29 -18.59 41.22
N VAL A 221 21.80 -17.51 40.63
CA VAL A 221 21.21 -16.17 40.74
C VAL A 221 20.74 -15.71 39.38
N GLU A 222 19.48 -15.28 39.29
CA GLU A 222 18.90 -14.71 38.08
C GLU A 222 18.26 -13.36 38.40
N PHE A 223 18.59 -12.34 37.62
CA PHE A 223 17.93 -11.03 37.64
C PHE A 223 17.15 -10.87 36.35
N SER A 224 15.95 -10.31 36.45
CA SER A 224 15.13 -10.02 35.28
C SER A 224 14.41 -8.68 35.41
N PHE A 225 14.61 -7.83 34.42
CA PHE A 225 14.07 -6.48 34.35
C PHE A 225 13.12 -6.42 33.16
N SER A 226 11.90 -5.95 33.40
CA SER A 226 10.92 -5.76 32.34
C SER A 226 10.25 -4.41 32.48
N GLU A 227 10.45 -3.55 31.48
CA GLU A 227 9.62 -2.37 31.32
C GLU A 227 8.34 -2.78 30.58
N LYS A 228 7.40 -3.35 31.31
CA LYS A 228 6.04 -3.53 30.77
C LYS A 228 5.44 -2.13 30.65
N LYS A 229 5.31 -1.61 29.43
CA LYS A 229 4.39 -0.49 29.18
C LYS A 229 2.99 -0.99 29.57
N ASN A 230 2.46 -0.52 30.70
CA ASN A 230 1.04 -0.63 30.97
C ASN A 230 0.33 0.03 29.79
N LYS A 231 -0.36 -0.79 29.00
CA LYS A 231 -1.31 -0.31 27.98
C LYS A 231 -2.58 0.13 28.68
#